data_AF-A0A920GD54-F1
#
_entry.id   AF-A0A920GD54-F1
#
_cell.length_a   1.000
_cell.length_b   1.000
_cell.length_c   1.000
_cell.angle_alpha   90.00
_cell.angle_beta   90.00
_cell.angle_gamma   90.00
#
_symmetry.space_group_name_H-M   'P 1'
#
loop_
_entity.id
_entity.type
_entity.pdbx_description
1 polymer ?
#
loop_
_entity_poly.entity_id
_entity_poly.type
_entity_poly.pdbx_seq_one_letter_code
_entity_poly.pdbx_strand_id
1 'polypeptide(L)'
;MLTDPQQAVDFVEATQVDALAIAMGTSHGAYKFSRKPTGIFWLCMFEDIHRRLPQTHLVMHGSSSVPQELQDIFNEFGGEMPQTYGVPIKGN
;
A
#
# COMPACT_ATOMS: atom_id res chain seq x y z
N MET A 1 4.63 -4.92 -9.12
CA MET A 1 3.46 -4.87 -10.04
C MET A 1 2.61 -3.69 -9.61
N LEU A 2 2.13 -2.91 -10.57
CA LEU A 2 1.32 -1.70 -10.34
C LEU A 2 0.03 -1.81 -11.13
N THR A 3 -1.08 -1.34 -10.57
CA THR A 3 -2.36 -1.26 -11.29
C THR A 3 -2.27 -0.19 -12.38
N ASP A 4 -2.66 -0.54 -13.60
CA ASP A 4 -2.88 0.45 -14.67
C ASP A 4 -4.25 1.14 -14.43
N PRO A 5 -4.30 2.49 -14.35
CA PRO A 5 -5.55 3.20 -14.13
C PRO A 5 -6.63 2.93 -15.19
N GLN A 6 -6.25 2.68 -16.44
CA GLN A 6 -7.23 2.36 -17.48
C GLN A 6 -7.85 0.98 -17.25
N GLN A 7 -7.03 -0.02 -16.91
CA GLN A 7 -7.55 -1.35 -16.60
C GLN A 7 -8.45 -1.34 -15.35
N ALA A 8 -8.18 -0.45 -14.38
CA ALA A 8 -9.05 -0.27 -13.22
C ALA A 8 -10.44 0.23 -13.62
N VAL A 9 -10.52 1.19 -14.54
CA VAL A 9 -11.80 1.68 -15.09
C VAL A 9 -12.55 0.57 -15.79
N ASP A 10 -11.89 -0.08 -16.77
CA ASP A 10 -12.51 -1.14 -17.56
C ASP A 10 -13.04 -2.28 -16.67
N PHE A 11 -12.30 -2.62 -15.61
CA PHE A 11 -12.70 -3.64 -14.65
C PHE A 11 -13.94 -3.21 -13.84
N VAL A 12 -13.97 -1.99 -13.33
CA VAL A 12 -15.11 -1.50 -12.52
C VAL A 12 -16.36 -1.35 -13.38
N GLU A 13 -16.23 -0.85 -14.61
CA GLU A 13 -17.35 -0.76 -15.55
C GLU A 13 -17.91 -2.15 -15.90
N ALA A 14 -17.03 -3.13 -16.11
CA ALA A 14 -17.45 -4.50 -16.44
C ALA A 14 -18.07 -5.26 -15.26
N THR A 15 -17.59 -5.02 -14.04
CA THR A 15 -17.96 -5.83 -12.86
C THR A 15 -18.94 -5.15 -11.92
N GLN A 16 -19.08 -3.83 -11.99
CA GLN A 16 -19.95 -3.02 -11.12
C GLN A 16 -19.66 -3.23 -9.61
N VAL A 17 -18.40 -3.44 -9.25
CA VAL A 17 -17.99 -3.63 -7.85
C VAL A 17 -18.15 -2.35 -7.02
N ASP A 18 -18.55 -2.49 -5.76
CA ASP A 18 -18.68 -1.36 -4.82
C ASP A 18 -17.30 -0.81 -4.38
N ALA A 19 -16.29 -1.67 -4.35
CA ALA A 19 -14.94 -1.34 -3.92
C ALA A 19 -13.87 -2.06 -4.75
N LEU A 20 -12.76 -1.37 -5.01
CA LEU A 20 -11.63 -1.88 -5.78
C LEU A 20 -10.33 -1.82 -4.96
N ALA A 21 -9.70 -2.98 -4.75
CA ALA A 21 -8.35 -3.06 -4.24
C ALA A 21 -7.33 -2.82 -5.37
N ILE A 22 -6.38 -1.91 -5.16
CA ILE A 22 -5.35 -1.57 -6.17
C ILE A 22 -3.94 -1.95 -5.70
N ALA A 23 -3.12 -2.41 -6.64
CA ALA A 23 -1.73 -2.73 -6.41
C ALA A 23 -0.88 -1.47 -6.51
N MET A 24 -0.52 -0.90 -5.37
CA MET A 24 0.37 0.26 -5.27
C MET A 24 1.75 -0.17 -4.78
N GLY A 25 2.29 -1.23 -5.38
CA GLY A 25 3.61 -1.79 -5.04
C GLY A 25 3.84 -2.13 -3.56
N THR A 26 2.75 -2.25 -2.79
CA THR A 26 2.75 -2.87 -1.46
C THR A 26 2.76 -4.39 -1.63
N SER A 27 3.50 -5.09 -0.77
CA SER A 27 3.48 -6.55 -0.65
C SER A 27 2.90 -6.98 0.70
N HIS A 28 2.39 -8.21 0.78
CA HIS A 28 1.89 -8.79 2.03
C HIS A 28 3.05 -9.25 2.92
N GLY A 29 2.91 -9.06 4.24
CA GLY A 29 3.93 -9.43 5.24
C GLY A 29 4.66 -8.24 5.89
N ALA A 30 5.54 -8.54 6.85
CA ALA A 30 6.37 -7.56 7.55
C ALA A 30 7.49 -7.01 6.64
N TYR A 31 7.99 -7.82 5.71
CA TYR A 31 9.08 -7.49 4.79
C TYR A 31 8.60 -6.72 3.55
N LYS A 32 7.94 -5.59 3.76
CA LYS A 32 7.35 -4.82 2.65
C LYS A 32 8.41 -4.13 1.81
N PHE A 33 9.44 -3.59 2.45
CA PHE A 33 10.55 -2.93 1.78
C PHE A 33 11.89 -3.26 2.48
N SER A 34 12.92 -3.53 1.68
CA SER A 34 14.32 -3.64 2.14
C SER A 34 15.00 -2.27 2.30
N ARG A 35 14.33 -1.20 1.85
CA ARG A 35 14.77 0.20 1.93
C ARG A 35 13.60 1.09 2.33
N LYS A 36 13.87 2.18 3.04
CA LYS A 36 12.85 3.13 3.46
C LYS A 36 12.10 3.69 2.23
N PRO A 37 10.76 3.58 2.16
CA PRO A 37 10.00 4.09 1.02
C PRO A 37 10.04 5.62 0.97
N THR A 38 10.43 6.18 -0.18
CA THR A 38 10.35 7.62 -0.48
C THR A 38 8.97 7.89 -1.06
N GLY A 39 8.04 8.29 -0.19
CA GLY A 39 6.59 8.16 -0.36
C GLY A 39 5.88 9.11 -1.33
N ILE A 40 6.37 9.29 -2.56
CA ILE A 40 5.69 10.16 -3.54
C ILE A 40 4.95 9.36 -4.63
N PHE A 41 5.42 8.16 -4.97
CA PHE A 41 4.98 7.49 -6.21
C PHE A 41 3.54 6.92 -6.16
N TRP A 42 3.01 6.58 -4.98
CA TRP A 42 1.72 5.88 -4.84
C TRP A 42 0.51 6.81 -4.88
N LEU A 43 0.67 8.04 -4.37
CA LEU A 43 -0.44 9.00 -4.24
C LEU A 43 -0.94 9.47 -5.61
N CYS A 44 -0.03 9.75 -6.55
CA CYS A 44 -0.41 10.21 -7.90
C CYS A 44 -1.27 9.17 -8.64
N MET A 45 -0.98 7.88 -8.47
CA MET A 45 -1.76 6.81 -9.11
C MET A 45 -3.13 6.65 -8.46
N PHE A 46 -3.20 6.75 -7.12
CA PHE A 46 -4.47 6.74 -6.39
C PHE A 46 -5.36 7.90 -6.83
N GLU A 47 -4.79 9.10 -6.94
CA GLU A 47 -5.48 10.30 -7.42
C GLU A 47 -5.98 10.12 -8.86
N ASP A 48 -5.19 9.54 -9.76
CA ASP A 48 -5.63 9.33 -11.14
C ASP A 48 -6.78 8.32 -11.23
N ILE A 49 -6.72 7.21 -10.49
CA ILE A 49 -7.81 6.22 -10.45
C ILE A 49 -9.06 6.84 -9.85
N HIS A 50 -8.95 7.56 -8.73
CA HIS A 50 -10.09 8.18 -8.08
C HIS A 50 -10.74 9.27 -8.95
N ARG A 51 -9.93 10.04 -9.69
CA ARG A 51 -10.44 11.04 -10.64
C ARG A 51 -11.29 10.41 -11.76
N ARG A 52 -10.94 9.19 -12.19
CA ARG A 52 -11.69 8.45 -13.21
C ARG A 52 -12.90 7.71 -12.62
N LEU A 53 -12.79 7.23 -11.39
CA LEU A 53 -13.80 6.46 -10.67
C LEU A 53 -14.18 7.14 -9.35
N PRO A 54 -14.83 8.32 -9.39
CA PRO A 54 -15.09 9.12 -8.19
C PRO A 54 -16.09 8.47 -7.22
N GLN A 55 -16.91 7.53 -7.71
CA GLN A 55 -17.93 6.84 -6.93
C GLN A 55 -17.47 5.50 -6.38
N THR A 56 -16.31 4.98 -6.81
CA THR A 56 -15.80 3.68 -6.40
C THR A 56 -14.91 3.80 -5.18
N HIS A 57 -15.13 2.97 -4.17
CA HIS A 57 -14.29 2.95 -2.98
C HIS A 57 -12.95 2.25 -3.27
N LEU A 58 -11.83 2.94 -3.07
CA LEU A 58 -10.50 2.36 -3.27
C LEU A 58 -9.94 1.77 -1.97
N VAL A 59 -9.43 0.54 -2.03
CA VAL A 59 -8.91 -0.21 -0.88
C VAL A 59 -7.40 -0.44 -1.02
N MET A 60 -6.65 -0.17 0.05
CA MET A 60 -5.22 -0.45 0.13
C MET A 60 -4.96 -1.75 0.88
N HIS A 61 -4.40 -2.75 0.20
CA HIS A 61 -3.90 -3.97 0.84
C HIS A 61 -2.46 -3.80 1.33
N GLY A 62 -2.13 -4.49 2.42
CA GLY A 62 -0.77 -4.52 2.95
C GLY A 62 -0.27 -3.16 3.43
N SER A 63 -1.12 -2.34 4.04
CA SER A 63 -0.82 -0.98 4.51
C SER A 63 -0.20 -0.89 5.91
N SER A 64 0.26 -2.01 6.50
CA SER A 64 0.90 -2.00 7.83
C SER A 64 2.15 -1.12 7.85
N SER A 65 2.26 -0.26 8.87
CA SER A 65 3.34 0.73 8.99
C SER A 65 4.65 0.21 9.56
N VAL A 66 4.65 -1.01 10.11
CA VAL A 66 5.78 -1.69 10.77
C VAL A 66 6.69 -0.71 11.54
N PRO A 67 6.20 -0.10 12.63
CA PRO A 67 6.96 0.88 13.41
C PRO A 67 8.28 0.30 13.92
N GLN A 68 9.36 1.08 13.87
CA GLN A 68 10.67 0.62 14.31
C GLN A 68 10.71 0.30 15.81
N GLU A 69 10.07 1.14 16.64
CA GLU A 69 9.97 0.91 18.08
C GLU A 69 9.38 -0.48 18.42
N LEU A 70 8.39 -0.95 17.65
CA LEU A 70 7.81 -2.27 17.86
C LEU A 70 8.74 -3.40 17.39
N GLN A 71 9.57 -3.17 16.36
CA GLN A 71 10.61 -4.12 15.94
C GLN A 71 11.71 -4.23 16.99
N ASP A 72 12.11 -3.09 17.58
CA ASP A 72 13.13 -3.03 18.63
C ASP A 72 12.67 -3.77 19.89
N ILE A 73 11.44 -3.52 20.36
CA ILE A 73 10.83 -4.25 21.47
C ILE A 73 10.79 -5.75 21.16
N PHE A 74 10.35 -6.15 19.97
CA PHE A 74 10.26 -7.56 19.60
C PHE A 74 11.63 -8.26 19.67
N ASN A 75 12.68 -7.61 19.16
CA ASN A 75 14.04 -8.15 19.20
C ASN A 75 14.64 -8.15 20.63
N GLU A 76 14.29 -7.17 21.48
CA GLU A 76 14.71 -7.13 22.89
C GLU A 76 14.20 -8.34 23.68
N PHE A 77 12.97 -8.79 23.40
CA PHE A 77 12.37 -9.96 24.06
C PHE A 77 12.71 -11.31 23.38
N GLY A 78 13.82 -11.38 22.65
CA GLY A 78 14.34 -12.62 22.06
C GLY A 78 13.76 -12.98 20.69
N GLY A 79 13.06 -12.06 20.04
CA GLY A 79 12.69 -12.18 18.64
C GLY A 79 13.87 -11.99 17.69
N GLU A 80 13.79 -12.58 16.49
CA GLU A 80 14.78 -12.39 15.43
C GLU A 80 14.12 -11.79 14.19
N MET A 81 13.95 -10.46 14.18
CA MET A 81 13.42 -9.71 13.04
C MET A 81 14.49 -8.80 12.43
N PRO A 82 14.92 -9.07 11.18
CA PRO A 82 15.72 -8.13 10.41
C PRO A 82 14.97 -6.81 10.22
N GLN A 83 15.70 -5.69 10.25
CA GLN A 83 15.11 -4.38 10.06
C GLN A 83 14.29 -4.31 8.77
N THR A 84 13.03 -3.94 8.89
CA THR A 84 12.14 -3.75 7.75
C THR A 84 11.29 -2.49 7.90
N TYR A 85 10.63 -2.10 6.82
CA TYR A 85 9.90 -0.85 6.73
C TYR A 85 8.51 -1.13 6.19
N GLY A 86 7.50 -0.56 6.85
CA GLY A 86 6.12 -0.59 6.39
C GLY A 86 5.71 0.68 5.62
N VAL A 87 4.40 0.83 5.43
CA VAL A 87 3.82 2.04 4.80
C VAL A 87 3.87 3.21 5.79
N PRO A 88 4.51 4.34 5.44
CA PRO A 88 4.65 5.48 6.35
C PRO A 88 3.28 6.08 6.69
N ILE A 89 3.09 6.45 7.97
CA ILE A 89 1.84 7.03 8.48
C ILE A 89 1.68 8.50 8.03
N LYS A 90 2.79 9.18 7.71
CA LYS A 90 2.81 10.55 7.18
C LYS A 90 3.44 10.56 5.79
N GLY A 91 2.69 11.07 4.80
CA GLY A 91 3.23 11.44 3.50
C GLY A 91 3.86 12.83 3.63
N ASN A 92 5.18 12.87 3.78
CA ASN A 92 5.97 14.09 3.62
C ASN A 92 6.73 14.02 2.31
#